data_AF-A0A8C4UKB9-F1
#
_entry.id   AF-A0A8C4UKB9-F1
#
_cell.length_a   1.000
_cell.length_b   1.000
_cell.length_c   1.000
_cell.angle_alpha   90.00
_cell.angle_beta   90.00
_cell.angle_gamma   90.00
#
_symmetry.space_group_name_H-M   'P 1'
#
loop_
_entity.id
_entity.type
_entity.pdbx_description
1 polymer ?
#
loop_
_entity_poly.entity_id
_entity_poly.type
_entity_poly.pdbx_seq_one_letter_code
_entity_poly.pdbx_strand_id
1 'polypeptide(L)'
;MEKEREDTRQQLAAQKEQCSSLLQQIAALRQEQQHNMMLGEGKNVSRFTDLMQEKADLKERLEELEHRCIQLSGETDTIGEYIALYQSQRAILKQRHQEKEEYISRLAQDKEEMKMKLQELQDLVMRLVRERNEWYSKYVTAAQNPELQASQHDSVLAGERPAQSSQEDPTAKQIMQLLREIQNPQERLGSLLENPCIPFFYRADENDEVKIMVV
;
A
#
# COMPACT_ATOMS: atom_id res chain seq x y z
N MET A 1 -91.35 -16.38 87.97
CA MET A 1 -90.40 -15.53 88.71
C MET A 1 -89.04 -16.18 88.92
N GLU A 2 -88.87 -17.24 89.72
CA GLU A 2 -87.52 -17.79 90.00
C GLU A 2 -86.90 -18.53 88.79
N LYS A 3 -87.71 -19.32 88.08
CA LYS A 3 -87.31 -20.02 86.84
C LYS A 3 -86.88 -19.07 85.71
N GLU A 4 -87.62 -17.99 85.49
CA GLU A 4 -87.28 -16.98 84.46
C GLU A 4 -85.98 -16.21 84.79
N ARG A 5 -85.69 -16.02 86.09
CA ARG A 5 -84.42 -15.42 86.52
C ARG A 5 -83.25 -16.38 86.30
N GLU A 6 -83.47 -17.67 86.43
CA GLU A 6 -82.45 -18.69 86.14
C GLU A 6 -82.23 -18.83 84.63
N ASP A 7 -83.30 -18.84 83.82
CA ASP A 7 -83.22 -18.90 82.35
C ASP A 7 -82.49 -17.66 81.76
N THR A 8 -82.79 -16.46 82.27
CA THR A 8 -82.09 -15.21 81.86
C THR A 8 -80.62 -15.20 82.29
N ARG A 9 -80.28 -15.79 83.43
CA ARG A 9 -78.90 -15.95 83.91
C ARG A 9 -78.11 -16.94 83.05
N GLN A 10 -78.73 -18.05 82.63
CA GLN A 10 -78.13 -19.01 81.70
C GLN A 10 -77.93 -18.41 80.31
N GLN A 11 -78.90 -17.66 79.79
CA GLN A 11 -78.75 -16.93 78.53
C GLN A 11 -77.61 -15.90 78.58
N LEU A 12 -77.50 -15.14 79.68
CA LEU A 12 -76.41 -14.18 79.86
C LEU A 12 -75.04 -14.88 79.96
N ALA A 13 -74.97 -16.05 80.60
CA ALA A 13 -73.75 -16.86 80.68
C ALA A 13 -73.33 -17.37 79.30
N ALA A 14 -74.27 -17.93 78.53
CA ALA A 14 -74.03 -18.36 77.15
C ALA A 14 -73.61 -17.20 76.24
N GLN A 15 -74.24 -16.03 76.38
CA GLN A 15 -73.87 -14.83 75.64
C GLN A 15 -72.46 -14.34 76.01
N LYS A 16 -72.09 -14.38 77.30
CA LYS A 16 -70.73 -14.04 77.76
C LYS A 16 -69.69 -15.02 77.21
N GLU A 17 -70.00 -16.30 77.17
CA GLU A 17 -69.12 -17.33 76.60
C GLU A 17 -68.93 -17.13 75.09
N GLN A 18 -70.03 -16.86 74.35
CA GLN A 18 -69.97 -16.49 72.94
C GLN A 18 -69.17 -15.20 72.69
N CYS A 19 -69.39 -14.15 73.48
CA CYS A 19 -68.61 -12.92 73.39
C CYS A 19 -67.13 -13.17 73.69
N SER A 20 -66.82 -13.98 74.70
CA SER A 20 -65.43 -14.34 75.03
C SER A 20 -64.77 -15.12 73.90
N SER A 21 -65.50 -16.04 73.27
CA SER A 21 -65.01 -16.82 72.12
C SER A 21 -64.75 -15.92 70.91
N LEU A 22 -65.67 -15.00 70.59
CA LEU A 22 -65.52 -14.04 69.51
C LEU A 22 -64.33 -13.09 69.74
N LEU A 23 -64.14 -12.60 70.97
CA LEU A 23 -62.99 -11.76 71.31
C LEU A 23 -61.67 -12.52 71.13
N GLN A 24 -61.63 -13.80 71.49
CA GLN A 24 -60.44 -14.64 71.30
C GLN A 24 -60.14 -14.89 69.81
N GLN A 25 -61.17 -15.09 68.98
CA GLN A 25 -61.01 -15.21 67.52
C GLN A 25 -60.53 -13.91 66.88
N ILE A 26 -61.07 -12.75 67.29
CA ILE A 26 -60.63 -11.44 66.80
C ILE A 26 -59.16 -11.18 67.18
N ALA A 27 -58.76 -11.54 68.40
CA ALA A 27 -57.36 -11.42 68.83
C ALA A 27 -56.43 -12.30 67.98
N ALA A 28 -56.82 -13.55 67.71
CA ALA A 28 -56.06 -14.47 66.87
C ALA A 28 -55.92 -13.95 65.42
N LEU A 29 -57.03 -13.52 64.80
CA LEU A 29 -57.02 -12.96 63.45
C LEU A 29 -56.19 -11.67 63.35
N ARG A 30 -56.24 -10.81 64.38
CA ARG A 30 -55.40 -9.61 64.43
C ARG A 30 -53.91 -9.97 64.53
N GLN A 31 -53.55 -10.95 65.34
CA GLN A 31 -52.18 -11.42 65.47
C GLN A 31 -51.67 -12.04 64.16
N GLU A 32 -52.51 -12.82 63.48
CA GLU A 32 -52.19 -13.41 62.17
C GLU A 32 -52.02 -12.35 61.08
N GLN A 33 -52.89 -11.34 61.02
CA GLN A 33 -52.75 -10.21 60.10
C GLN A 33 -51.45 -9.42 60.35
N GLN A 34 -51.11 -9.14 61.60
CA GLN A 34 -49.87 -8.44 61.95
C GLN A 34 -48.64 -9.25 61.55
N HIS A 35 -48.67 -10.58 61.75
CA HIS A 35 -47.59 -11.47 61.34
C HIS A 35 -47.44 -11.52 59.82
N ASN A 36 -48.55 -11.69 59.08
CA ASN A 36 -48.52 -11.72 57.62
C ASN A 36 -48.07 -10.39 57.01
N MET A 37 -48.42 -9.26 57.62
CA MET A 37 -47.96 -7.93 57.21
C MET A 37 -46.45 -7.79 57.39
N MET A 38 -45.92 -8.07 58.59
CA MET A 38 -44.47 -8.04 58.85
C MET A 38 -43.70 -8.99 57.92
N LEU A 39 -44.23 -10.19 57.68
CA LEU A 39 -43.59 -11.17 56.80
C LEU A 39 -43.60 -10.70 55.33
N GLY A 40 -44.68 -10.05 54.88
CA GLY A 40 -44.80 -9.47 53.55
C GLY A 40 -43.84 -8.29 53.33
N GLU A 41 -43.75 -7.39 54.32
CA GLU A 41 -42.80 -6.27 54.31
C GLU A 41 -41.36 -6.77 54.29
N GLY A 42 -41.01 -7.74 55.15
CA GLY A 42 -39.67 -8.33 55.18
C GLY A 42 -39.27 -8.99 53.85
N LYS A 43 -40.21 -9.71 53.19
CA LYS A 43 -39.97 -10.31 51.87
C LYS A 43 -39.73 -9.26 50.78
N ASN A 44 -40.50 -8.18 50.78
CA ASN A 44 -40.32 -7.09 49.82
C ASN A 44 -39.00 -6.35 50.03
N VAL A 45 -38.62 -6.11 51.30
CA VAL A 45 -37.33 -5.51 51.65
C VAL A 45 -36.18 -6.41 51.20
N SER A 46 -36.21 -7.72 51.49
CA SER A 46 -35.18 -8.67 51.04
C SER A 46 -35.02 -8.64 49.52
N ARG A 47 -36.14 -8.76 48.78
CA ARG A 47 -36.11 -8.77 47.32
C ARG A 47 -35.59 -7.46 46.73
N PHE A 48 -35.93 -6.33 47.35
CA PHE A 48 -35.40 -5.03 46.95
C PHE A 48 -33.89 -4.93 47.19
N THR A 49 -33.41 -5.40 48.34
CA THR A 49 -31.98 -5.46 48.65
C THR A 49 -31.22 -6.33 47.66
N ASP A 50 -31.73 -7.51 47.32
CA ASP A 50 -31.12 -8.41 46.33
C ASP A 50 -31.00 -7.73 44.96
N LEU A 51 -32.06 -7.06 44.50
CA LEU A 51 -32.07 -6.31 43.24
C LEU A 51 -31.10 -5.13 43.25
N MET A 52 -30.97 -4.43 44.38
CA MET A 52 -30.02 -3.32 44.51
C MET A 52 -28.58 -3.81 44.49
N GLN A 53 -28.31 -4.98 45.08
CA GLN A 53 -27.00 -5.62 45.02
C GLN A 53 -26.68 -6.07 43.58
N GLU A 54 -27.60 -6.76 42.93
CA GLU A 54 -27.43 -7.19 41.53
C GLU A 54 -27.18 -5.97 40.62
N LYS A 55 -27.92 -4.88 40.83
CA LYS A 55 -27.72 -3.63 40.08
C LYS A 55 -26.33 -3.02 40.33
N ALA A 56 -25.81 -3.12 41.55
CA ALA A 56 -24.47 -2.64 41.88
C ALA A 56 -23.41 -3.48 41.16
N ASP A 57 -23.51 -4.81 41.23
CA ASP A 57 -22.59 -5.74 40.58
C ASP A 57 -22.62 -5.59 39.05
N LEU A 58 -23.80 -5.38 38.47
CA LEU A 58 -23.96 -5.14 37.04
C LEU A 58 -23.33 -3.82 36.59
N LYS A 59 -23.38 -2.77 37.43
CA LYS A 59 -22.72 -1.49 37.14
C LYS A 59 -21.21 -1.64 37.15
N GLU A 60 -20.65 -2.34 38.13
CA GLU A 60 -19.20 -2.60 38.20
C GLU A 60 -18.72 -3.35 36.94
N ARG A 61 -19.45 -4.38 36.50
CA ARG A 61 -19.14 -5.11 35.26
C ARG A 61 -19.26 -4.25 34.01
N LEU A 62 -20.22 -3.31 33.98
CA LEU A 62 -20.39 -2.38 32.87
C LEU A 62 -19.19 -1.44 32.78
N GLU A 63 -18.75 -0.87 33.91
CA GLU A 63 -17.57 -0.01 33.96
C GLU A 63 -16.30 -0.78 33.53
N GLU A 64 -16.14 -2.04 33.98
CA GLU A 64 -15.03 -2.90 33.52
C GLU A 64 -15.05 -3.13 32.00
N LEU A 65 -16.23 -3.40 31.44
CA LEU A 65 -16.41 -3.58 29.99
C LEU A 65 -16.14 -2.29 29.22
N GLU A 66 -16.57 -1.13 29.72
CA GLU A 66 -16.29 0.17 29.11
C GLU A 66 -14.79 0.46 29.07
N HIS A 67 -14.08 0.22 30.17
CA HIS A 67 -12.63 0.33 30.20
C HIS A 67 -11.96 -0.60 29.19
N ARG A 68 -12.45 -1.83 29.04
CA ARG A 68 -11.91 -2.78 28.08
C ARG A 68 -12.20 -2.38 26.63
N CYS A 69 -13.37 -1.83 26.34
CA CYS A 69 -13.70 -1.27 25.04
C CYS A 69 -12.77 -0.11 24.67
N ILE A 70 -12.46 0.77 25.62
CA ILE A 70 -11.51 1.88 25.40
C ILE A 70 -10.12 1.34 25.06
N GLN A 71 -9.63 0.34 25.79
CA GLN A 71 -8.32 -0.28 25.52
C GLN A 71 -8.27 -0.93 24.13
N LEU A 72 -9.27 -1.75 23.80
CA LEU A 72 -9.37 -2.40 22.49
C LEU A 72 -9.46 -1.38 21.35
N SER A 73 -10.12 -0.24 21.58
CA SER A 73 -10.13 0.88 20.63
C SER A 73 -8.72 1.42 20.40
N GLY A 74 -7.95 1.69 21.46
CA GLY A 74 -6.57 2.17 21.33
C GLY A 74 -5.61 1.15 20.68
N GLU A 75 -5.78 -0.14 20.97
CA GLU A 75 -5.05 -1.22 20.28
C GLU A 75 -5.41 -1.27 18.80
N THR A 76 -6.70 -1.10 18.46
CA THR A 76 -7.18 -1.05 17.07
C THR A 76 -6.62 0.15 16.32
N ASP A 77 -6.56 1.32 16.96
CA ASP A 77 -5.96 2.53 16.38
C ASP A 77 -4.47 2.32 16.07
N THR A 78 -3.73 1.72 17.01
CA THR A 78 -2.31 1.37 16.82
C THR A 78 -2.13 0.41 15.64
N ILE A 79 -2.97 -0.62 15.52
CA ILE A 79 -2.95 -1.53 14.35
C ILE A 79 -3.24 -0.75 13.06
N GLY A 80 -4.16 0.20 13.10
CA GLY A 80 -4.45 1.11 11.98
C GLY A 80 -3.23 1.92 11.53
N GLU A 81 -2.44 2.45 12.46
CA GLU A 81 -1.18 3.16 12.18
C GLU A 81 -0.16 2.24 11.48
N TYR A 82 0.01 1.00 11.96
CA TYR A 82 0.87 0.01 11.31
C TYR A 82 0.43 -0.31 9.88
N ILE A 83 -0.89 -0.45 9.65
CA ILE A 83 -1.42 -0.67 8.31
C ILE A 83 -1.06 0.52 7.40
N ALA A 84 -1.25 1.75 7.86
CA ALA A 84 -0.91 2.94 7.08
C ALA A 84 0.59 3.02 6.75
N LEU A 85 1.45 2.73 7.72
CA LEU A 85 2.90 2.67 7.52
C LEU A 85 3.28 1.59 6.49
N TYR A 86 2.72 0.40 6.61
CA TYR A 86 2.96 -0.68 5.65
C TYR A 86 2.52 -0.31 4.23
N GLN A 87 1.35 0.33 4.09
CA GLN A 87 0.87 0.79 2.78
C GLN A 87 1.80 1.84 2.16
N SER A 88 2.27 2.79 2.95
CA SER A 88 3.25 3.79 2.53
C SER A 88 4.55 3.15 2.07
N GLN A 89 5.10 2.24 2.88
CA GLN A 89 6.33 1.50 2.55
C GLN A 89 6.17 0.70 1.25
N ARG A 90 5.04 0.01 1.07
CA ARG A 90 4.73 -0.75 -0.15
C ARG A 90 4.64 0.16 -1.37
N ALA A 91 4.05 1.35 -1.25
CA ALA A 91 3.98 2.32 -2.34
C ALA A 91 5.37 2.80 -2.78
N ILE A 92 6.25 3.10 -1.81
CA ILE A 92 7.64 3.51 -2.07
C ILE A 92 8.40 2.40 -2.81
N LEU A 93 8.31 1.15 -2.35
CA LEU A 93 8.98 0.03 -3.02
C LEU A 93 8.49 -0.16 -4.44
N LYS A 94 7.17 -0.07 -4.66
CA LYS A 94 6.56 -0.18 -6.00
C LYS A 94 7.04 0.93 -6.93
N GLN A 95 7.10 2.17 -6.44
CA GLN A 95 7.61 3.30 -7.21
C GLN A 95 9.09 3.11 -7.58
N ARG A 96 9.94 2.72 -6.62
CA ARG A 96 11.37 2.49 -6.90
C ARG A 96 11.61 1.35 -7.88
N HIS A 97 10.80 0.29 -7.82
CA HIS A 97 10.87 -0.78 -8.80
C HIS A 97 10.46 -0.30 -10.19
N GLN A 98 9.37 0.47 -10.28
CA GLN A 98 8.91 1.08 -11.53
C GLN A 98 9.98 2.00 -12.15
N GLU A 99 10.62 2.86 -11.35
CA GLU A 99 11.73 3.72 -11.80
C GLU A 99 12.90 2.90 -12.37
N LYS A 100 13.25 1.77 -11.72
CA LYS A 100 14.30 0.86 -12.20
C LYS A 100 13.93 0.17 -13.52
N GLU A 101 12.70 -0.32 -13.65
CA GLU A 101 12.22 -0.95 -14.89
C GLU A 101 12.20 0.03 -16.06
N GLU A 102 11.78 1.28 -15.81
CA GLU A 102 11.83 2.33 -16.83
C GLU A 102 13.26 2.69 -17.22
N TYR A 103 14.18 2.74 -16.26
CA TYR A 103 15.59 2.96 -16.54
C TYR A 103 16.18 1.83 -17.39
N ILE A 104 15.92 0.57 -17.02
CA ILE A 104 16.36 -0.61 -17.80
C ILE A 104 15.80 -0.56 -19.22
N SER A 105 14.51 -0.22 -19.36
CA SER A 105 13.85 -0.11 -20.66
C SER A 105 14.49 0.98 -21.53
N ARG A 106 14.76 2.16 -20.96
CA ARG A 106 15.46 3.25 -21.67
C ARG A 106 16.87 2.83 -22.10
N LEU A 107 17.62 2.20 -21.21
CA LEU A 107 18.97 1.71 -21.52
C LEU A 107 18.97 0.63 -22.62
N ALA A 108 17.97 -0.25 -22.61
CA ALA A 108 17.80 -1.25 -23.67
C ALA A 108 17.49 -0.60 -25.03
N GLN A 109 16.65 0.44 -25.04
CA GLN A 109 16.35 1.23 -26.23
C GLN A 109 17.59 1.96 -26.75
N ASP A 110 18.34 2.65 -25.88
CA ASP A 110 19.57 3.36 -26.26
C ASP A 110 20.62 2.41 -26.86
N LYS A 111 20.74 1.20 -26.30
CA LYS A 111 21.61 0.14 -26.84
C LYS A 111 21.18 -0.27 -28.24
N GLU A 112 19.88 -0.41 -28.50
CA GLU A 112 19.37 -0.78 -29.81
C GLU A 112 19.51 0.36 -30.83
N GLU A 113 19.26 1.60 -30.42
CA GLU A 113 19.54 2.80 -31.23
C GLU A 113 21.03 2.86 -31.63
N MET A 114 21.93 2.61 -30.67
CA MET A 114 23.36 2.59 -30.92
C MET A 114 23.76 1.49 -31.92
N LYS A 115 23.18 0.29 -31.82
CA LYS A 115 23.41 -0.77 -32.81
C LYS A 115 22.94 -0.37 -34.20
N MET A 116 21.78 0.26 -34.33
CA MET A 116 21.28 0.74 -35.63
C MET A 116 22.24 1.76 -36.25
N LYS A 117 22.72 2.72 -35.46
CA LYS A 117 23.72 3.70 -35.90
C LYS A 117 25.04 3.05 -36.32
N LEU A 118 25.52 2.05 -35.58
CA LEU A 118 26.72 1.31 -35.96
C LEU A 118 26.52 0.51 -37.26
N GLN A 119 25.34 -0.08 -37.46
CA GLN A 119 25.01 -0.78 -38.70
C GLN A 119 24.97 0.19 -39.89
N GLU A 120 24.31 1.35 -39.75
CA GLU A 120 24.28 2.38 -40.78
C GLU A 120 25.70 2.87 -41.13
N LEU A 121 26.55 3.05 -40.11
CA LEU A 121 27.95 3.42 -40.30
C LEU A 121 28.69 2.34 -41.10
N GLN A 122 28.51 1.06 -40.76
CA GLN A 122 29.11 -0.05 -41.50
C GLN A 122 28.68 -0.06 -42.97
N ASP A 123 27.39 0.15 -43.23
CA ASP A 123 26.83 0.17 -44.58
C ASP A 123 27.39 1.35 -45.41
N LEU A 124 27.50 2.54 -44.81
CA LEU A 124 28.10 3.72 -45.43
C LEU A 124 29.58 3.49 -45.77
N VAL A 125 30.34 2.87 -44.87
CA VAL A 125 31.76 2.54 -45.09
C VAL A 125 31.89 1.52 -46.23
N MET A 126 31.08 0.46 -46.25
CA MET A 126 31.09 -0.52 -47.35
C MET A 126 30.75 0.14 -48.69
N ARG A 127 29.81 1.09 -48.69
CA ARG A 127 29.44 1.86 -49.89
C ARG A 127 30.60 2.72 -50.40
N LEU A 128 31.24 3.49 -49.53
CA LEU A 128 32.43 4.29 -49.90
C LEU A 128 33.57 3.43 -50.44
N VAL A 129 33.86 2.30 -49.79
CA VAL A 129 34.91 1.38 -50.26
C VAL A 129 34.57 0.84 -51.66
N ARG A 130 33.31 0.52 -51.93
CA ARG A 130 32.84 0.11 -53.25
C ARG A 130 33.01 1.22 -54.29
N GLU A 131 32.49 2.41 -54.01
CA GLU A 131 32.60 3.59 -54.89
C GLU A 131 34.05 3.91 -55.24
N ARG A 132 34.95 3.90 -54.24
CA ARG A 132 36.38 4.11 -54.45
C ARG A 132 37.03 3.00 -55.28
N ASN A 133 36.69 1.73 -55.04
CA ASN A 133 37.23 0.60 -55.79
C ASN A 133 36.77 0.62 -57.26
N GLU A 134 35.52 0.99 -57.53
CA GLU A 134 35.00 1.20 -58.88
C GLU A 134 35.76 2.32 -59.60
N TRP A 135 36.02 3.43 -58.91
CA TRP A 135 36.80 4.53 -59.45
C TRP A 135 38.24 4.12 -59.77
N TYR A 136 38.89 3.38 -58.87
CA TYR A 136 40.23 2.84 -59.08
C TYR A 136 40.28 1.88 -60.27
N SER A 137 39.28 0.99 -60.42
CA SER A 137 39.20 0.10 -61.57
C SER A 137 39.06 0.87 -62.88
N LYS A 138 38.20 1.91 -62.93
CA LYS A 138 38.04 2.77 -64.11
C LYS A 138 39.35 3.47 -64.48
N TYR A 139 40.07 4.00 -63.48
CA TYR A 139 41.36 4.65 -63.69
C TYR A 139 42.42 3.67 -64.25
N VAL A 140 42.53 2.48 -63.66
CA VAL A 140 43.48 1.44 -64.11
C VAL A 140 43.16 0.99 -65.54
N THR A 141 41.87 0.78 -65.88
CA THR A 141 41.46 0.46 -67.26
C THR A 141 41.78 1.58 -68.24
N ALA A 142 41.61 2.85 -67.85
CA ALA A 142 41.96 4.00 -68.68
C ALA A 142 43.48 4.14 -68.88
N ALA A 143 44.28 3.84 -67.86
CA ALA A 143 45.74 3.90 -67.92
C ALA A 143 46.37 2.72 -68.71
N GLN A 144 45.68 1.58 -68.79
CA GLN A 144 46.14 0.38 -69.51
C GLN A 144 45.77 0.37 -71.02
N ASN A 145 45.01 1.36 -71.50
CA ASN A 145 44.70 1.53 -72.92
C ASN A 145 45.20 2.90 -73.45
N PRO A 146 46.46 2.99 -73.92
CA PRO A 146 46.95 4.19 -74.60
C PRO A 146 46.55 4.30 -76.08
N GLU A 147 45.87 3.31 -76.67
CA GLU A 147 45.91 3.09 -78.12
C GLU A 147 44.62 3.40 -78.90
N LEU A 148 43.77 4.34 -78.45
CA LEU A 148 42.65 4.83 -79.28
C LEU A 148 42.39 6.35 -79.21
N GLN A 149 43.41 7.16 -78.92
CA GLN A 149 43.33 8.62 -79.13
C GLN A 149 44.59 9.17 -79.81
N ALA A 150 44.90 8.62 -80.99
CA ALA A 150 45.77 9.28 -81.97
C ALA A 150 44.98 9.59 -83.24
N SER A 151 44.08 10.56 -83.16
CA SER A 151 43.85 11.47 -84.28
C SER A 151 43.01 12.68 -83.87
N GLN A 152 43.72 13.82 -83.85
CA GLN A 152 43.25 15.16 -84.18
C GLN A 152 42.39 15.83 -83.10
N HIS A 153 42.75 16.98 -82.51
CA HIS A 153 43.47 18.11 -83.07
C HIS A 153 44.08 18.96 -81.95
N ASP A 154 44.97 19.83 -82.39
CA ASP A 154 45.99 20.62 -81.71
C ASP A 154 45.52 21.65 -80.66
N SER A 155 46.44 21.89 -79.71
CA SER A 155 46.75 23.14 -79.03
C SER A 155 46.15 23.53 -77.66
N VAL A 156 47.11 23.99 -76.84
CA VAL A 156 47.08 24.88 -75.65
C VAL A 156 47.11 24.22 -74.26
N LEU A 157 48.33 24.21 -73.71
CA LEU A 157 48.71 24.62 -72.36
C LEU A 157 47.57 24.74 -71.32
N ALA A 158 47.54 23.84 -70.36
CA ALA A 158 47.48 24.20 -68.95
C ALA A 158 47.76 22.95 -68.11
N GLY A 159 48.77 23.03 -67.25
CA GLY A 159 48.93 22.08 -66.17
C GLY A 159 47.76 22.26 -65.21
N GLU A 160 46.73 21.45 -65.37
CA GLU A 160 45.70 21.28 -64.36
C GLU A 160 45.69 19.82 -63.97
N ARG A 161 46.44 19.52 -62.90
CA ARG A 161 46.06 18.41 -62.03
C ARG A 161 44.58 18.65 -61.70
N PRO A 162 43.67 17.69 -61.90
CA PRO A 162 42.41 17.75 -61.19
C PRO A 162 42.72 17.38 -59.74
N ALA A 163 43.29 18.34 -59.01
CA ALA A 163 43.13 18.46 -57.57
C ALA A 163 41.69 18.92 -57.31
N GLN A 164 40.72 18.09 -57.71
CA GLN A 164 39.33 18.21 -57.28
C GLN A 164 39.08 17.10 -56.26
N SER A 165 39.75 17.20 -55.11
CA SER A 165 39.47 16.35 -53.95
C SER A 165 38.75 17.11 -52.83
N SER A 166 38.18 18.29 -53.13
CA SER A 166 37.62 19.20 -52.10
C SER A 166 36.09 19.18 -51.99
N GLN A 167 35.38 18.42 -52.82
CA GLN A 167 34.01 18.02 -52.46
C GLN A 167 34.14 16.74 -51.63
N GLU A 168 34.16 16.88 -50.31
CA GLU A 168 33.93 15.74 -49.42
C GLU A 168 32.72 14.97 -49.93
N ASP A 169 32.93 13.68 -50.26
CA ASP A 169 31.90 12.77 -50.75
C ASP A 169 30.66 12.89 -49.86
N PRO A 170 29.43 13.00 -50.40
CA PRO A 170 28.22 13.08 -49.58
C PRO A 170 28.14 11.92 -48.56
N THR A 171 28.60 10.72 -48.95
CA THR A 171 28.71 9.56 -48.07
C THR A 171 29.72 9.77 -46.94
N ALA A 172 30.85 10.43 -47.21
CA ALA A 172 31.88 10.76 -46.20
C ALA A 172 31.37 11.79 -45.17
N LYS A 173 30.59 12.79 -45.61
CA LYS A 173 29.94 13.75 -44.70
C LYS A 173 28.96 13.08 -43.77
N GLN A 174 28.18 12.12 -44.28
CA GLN A 174 27.20 11.39 -43.48
C GLN A 174 27.88 10.49 -42.44
N ILE A 175 29.01 9.87 -42.80
CA ILE A 175 29.84 9.13 -41.84
C ILE A 175 30.39 10.04 -40.74
N MET A 176 30.93 11.21 -41.09
CA MET A 176 31.48 12.17 -40.13
C MET A 176 30.39 12.65 -39.15
N GLN A 177 29.17 12.87 -39.64
CA GLN A 177 28.02 13.23 -38.81
C GLN A 177 27.63 12.09 -37.87
N LEU A 178 27.50 10.86 -38.39
CA LEU A 178 27.12 9.69 -37.60
C LEU A 178 28.17 9.35 -36.52
N LEU A 179 29.45 9.49 -36.84
CA LEU A 179 30.55 9.32 -35.87
C LEU A 179 30.49 10.35 -34.74
N ARG A 180 30.12 11.60 -35.05
CA ARG A 180 29.93 12.65 -34.04
C ARG A 180 28.77 12.31 -33.10
N GLU A 181 27.67 11.79 -33.65
CA GLU A 181 26.50 11.36 -32.87
C GLU A 181 26.80 10.14 -31.98
N ILE A 182 27.61 9.19 -32.47
CA ILE A 182 28.03 8.01 -31.71
C ILE A 182 29.05 8.39 -30.61
N GLN A 183 29.91 9.38 -30.85
CA GLN A 183 30.92 9.82 -29.86
C GLN A 183 30.33 10.66 -28.72
N ASN A 184 29.19 11.35 -28.93
CA ASN A 184 28.53 12.19 -27.92
C ASN A 184 27.13 11.69 -27.54
N PRO A 185 26.97 10.47 -26.97
CA PRO A 185 25.69 10.02 -26.44
C PRO A 185 25.32 10.70 -25.10
N GLN A 186 26.30 11.33 -24.44
CA GLN A 186 26.23 11.84 -23.06
C GLN A 186 25.42 13.14 -22.89
N GLU A 187 25.17 13.94 -23.93
CA GLU A 187 24.34 15.16 -23.81
C GLU A 187 22.87 14.85 -23.46
N ARG A 188 22.43 13.59 -23.63
CA ARG A 188 21.11 13.12 -23.16
C ARG A 188 21.07 12.65 -21.70
N LEU A 189 22.22 12.37 -21.08
CA LEU A 189 22.33 11.74 -19.74
C LEU A 189 22.55 12.74 -18.59
N GLY A 190 22.51 14.05 -18.84
CA GLY A 190 22.86 15.10 -17.87
C GLY A 190 22.03 15.13 -16.57
N SER A 191 20.96 14.35 -16.44
CA SER A 191 20.16 14.21 -15.21
C SER A 191 20.24 12.83 -14.53
N LEU A 192 21.03 11.90 -15.08
CA LEU A 192 20.99 10.48 -14.70
C LEU A 192 21.96 10.09 -13.57
N LEU A 193 22.87 10.97 -13.18
CA LEU A 193 23.91 10.68 -12.18
C LEU A 193 23.55 11.09 -10.74
N GLU A 194 22.34 11.57 -10.48
CA GLU A 194 21.95 12.03 -9.13
C GLU A 194 21.25 10.97 -8.26
N ASN A 195 21.04 9.74 -8.76
CA ASN A 195 20.53 8.66 -7.91
C ASN A 195 21.68 7.75 -7.47
N PRO A 196 22.29 7.98 -6.29
CA PRO A 196 23.18 6.99 -5.72
C PRO A 196 22.34 5.73 -5.52
N CYS A 197 22.65 4.70 -6.30
CA CYS A 197 22.19 3.35 -6.01
C CYS A 197 22.86 2.96 -4.70
N ILE A 198 22.25 3.33 -3.57
CA ILE A 198 22.65 2.85 -2.26
C ILE A 198 22.32 1.35 -2.30
N PRO A 199 23.32 0.46 -2.25
CA PRO A 199 23.07 -0.96 -2.14
C PRO A 199 22.56 -1.20 -0.72
N PHE A 200 21.24 -1.30 -0.56
CA PHE A 200 20.72 -1.99 0.60
C PHE A 200 21.11 -3.46 0.43
N PHE A 201 22.17 -3.86 1.13
CA PHE A 201 22.53 -5.25 1.30
C PHE A 201 21.37 -5.93 2.04
N TYR A 202 20.51 -6.62 1.30
CA TYR A 202 19.62 -7.61 1.88
C TYR A 202 20.49 -8.69 2.50
N ARG A 203 20.66 -8.67 3.81
CA ARG A 203 20.96 -9.88 4.58
C ARG A 203 19.61 -10.30 5.15
N ALA A 204 18.97 -11.28 4.53
CA ALA A 204 17.86 -11.98 5.17
C ALA A 204 18.41 -12.49 6.51
N ASP A 205 17.84 -12.03 7.61
CA ASP A 205 18.07 -12.65 8.92
C ASP A 205 17.60 -14.11 8.82
N GLU A 206 18.14 -15.01 9.65
CA GLU A 206 17.78 -16.44 9.68
C GLU A 206 16.27 -16.67 9.96
N ASN A 207 15.52 -15.60 10.23
CA ASN A 207 14.09 -15.53 10.52
C ASN A 207 13.23 -14.88 9.41
N ASP A 208 13.73 -14.67 8.18
CA ASP A 208 13.01 -14.01 7.07
C ASP A 208 12.59 -12.54 7.35
N GLU A 209 13.17 -11.89 8.36
CA GLU A 209 12.89 -10.48 8.69
C GLU A 209 13.75 -9.51 7.86
N VAL A 210 13.09 -8.61 7.11
CA VAL A 210 13.74 -7.51 6.39
C VAL A 210 13.93 -6.32 7.34
N LYS A 211 15.07 -6.26 8.02
CA LYS A 211 15.45 -5.12 8.86
C LYS A 211 15.98 -3.97 7.99
N ILE A 212 15.12 -2.99 7.70
CA ILE A 212 15.55 -1.73 7.10
C ILE A 212 16.07 -0.83 8.22
N MET A 213 17.40 -0.74 8.36
CA MET A 213 18.02 0.26 9.23
C MET A 213 18.00 1.61 8.53
N VAL A 214 17.29 2.57 9.12
CA VAL A 214 17.42 4.00 8.79
C VAL A 214 18.59 4.53 9.62
N VAL A 215 19.65 5.02 8.97
CA VAL A 215 20.76 5.75 9.63
C VAL A 215 20.31 7.18 9.92
#